data_AF-A0A420Y6F2-F1
#
_entry.id   AF-A0A420Y6F2-F1
#
_cell.length_a   1.000
_cell.length_b   1.000
_cell.length_c   1.000
_cell.angle_alpha   90.00
_cell.angle_beta   90.00
_cell.angle_gamma   90.00
#
_symmetry.space_group_name_H-M   'P 1'
#
loop_
_entity.id
_entity.type
_entity.pdbx_description
1 polymer ?
#
loop_
_entity_poly.entity_id
_entity_poly.type
_entity_poly.pdbx_seq_one_letter_code
_entity_poly.pdbx_strand_id
1 'polypeptide(L)'
;MMKHNVVLLAFLGRHVSAAPNCPPLGAVFPKPSSAILSSSPAIISALSNLTSTFTARDLDNNTGAYSTSYSIEVWSATDPSGTPLWSWHHTAPNLTHSGANGTYTNTTGVRKVDKNTVYRLGSLTKIFTIYTWLVQDGDVKWNEPITQYVPELQAVADKSNQDAVANVDWGDITIGALASQMAGIVRDCESSV
;
A
#
# COMPACT_ATOMS: atom_id res chain seq x y z
N MET A 1 -27.41 -54.25 46.32
CA MET A 1 -27.85 -53.14 45.45
C MET A 1 -27.33 -51.83 46.04
N MET A 2 -26.17 -51.37 45.58
CA MET A 2 -25.49 -50.18 46.12
C MET A 2 -25.57 -49.08 45.05
N LYS A 3 -26.30 -48.00 45.35
CA LYS A 3 -26.60 -46.92 44.40
C LYS A 3 -25.39 -46.00 44.27
N HIS A 4 -24.90 -45.81 43.05
CA HIS A 4 -23.82 -44.88 42.74
C HIS A 4 -24.39 -43.46 42.65
N ASN A 5 -23.88 -42.55 43.48
CA ASN A 5 -24.20 -41.13 43.39
C ASN A 5 -23.19 -40.44 42.47
N VAL A 6 -23.67 -39.98 41.30
CA VAL A 6 -22.90 -39.14 40.38
C VAL A 6 -23.08 -37.69 40.80
N VAL A 7 -21.98 -37.01 41.14
CA VAL A 7 -21.95 -35.57 41.44
C VAL A 7 -21.52 -34.83 40.19
N LEU A 8 -22.42 -34.02 39.61
CA LEU A 8 -22.15 -33.19 38.44
C LEU A 8 -21.63 -31.82 38.92
N LEU A 9 -20.34 -31.56 38.73
CA LEU A 9 -19.72 -30.27 39.06
C LEU A 9 -19.98 -29.28 37.91
N ALA A 10 -20.93 -28.36 38.09
CA ALA A 10 -21.17 -27.28 37.14
C ALA A 10 -20.08 -26.20 37.29
N PHE A 11 -19.11 -26.19 36.37
CA PHE A 11 -18.15 -25.10 36.24
C PHE A 11 -18.86 -23.84 35.72
N LEU A 12 -19.15 -22.89 36.61
CA LEU A 12 -19.56 -21.53 36.26
C LEU A 12 -18.33 -20.78 35.73
N GLY A 13 -18.07 -20.92 34.42
CA GLY A 13 -17.08 -20.10 33.72
C GLY A 13 -17.49 -18.63 33.77
N ARG A 14 -16.72 -17.80 34.46
CA ARG A 14 -16.86 -16.34 34.40
C ARG A 14 -16.43 -15.88 33.01
N HIS A 15 -17.40 -15.53 32.16
CA HIS A 15 -17.12 -14.77 30.94
C HIS A 15 -16.61 -13.38 31.35
N VAL A 16 -15.29 -13.19 31.29
CA VAL A 16 -14.71 -11.84 31.26
C VAL A 16 -15.02 -11.27 29.88
N SER A 17 -16.14 -10.57 29.76
CA SER A 17 -16.37 -9.70 28.62
C SER A 17 -15.49 -8.47 28.82
N ALA A 18 -14.48 -8.28 27.97
CA ALA A 18 -13.71 -7.05 27.95
C ALA A 18 -14.68 -5.87 27.82
N ALA A 19 -14.55 -4.86 28.70
CA ALA A 19 -15.35 -3.66 28.58
C ALA A 19 -15.05 -3.02 27.20
N PRO A 20 -16.07 -2.64 26.42
CA PRO A 20 -15.84 -1.96 25.15
C PRO A 20 -14.99 -0.72 25.42
N ASN A 21 -13.97 -0.53 24.58
CA ASN A 21 -13.01 0.56 24.67
C ASN A 21 -13.79 1.88 24.54
N CYS A 22 -14.21 2.49 25.66
CA CYS A 22 -15.00 3.71 25.68
C CYS A 22 -14.08 4.88 25.28
N PRO A 23 -14.23 5.45 24.07
CA PRO A 23 -13.47 6.63 23.72
C PRO A 23 -13.87 7.80 24.63
N PRO A 24 -12.98 8.78 24.88
CA PRO A 24 -13.31 9.96 25.68
C PRO A 24 -14.59 10.62 25.14
N LEU A 25 -15.44 11.07 26.08
CA LEU A 25 -16.84 11.52 25.94
C LEU A 25 -17.04 12.73 25.01
N GLY A 26 -16.61 12.65 23.76
CA GLY A 26 -16.94 13.58 22.69
C GLY A 26 -18.13 13.10 21.87
N ALA A 27 -18.68 14.00 21.04
CA ALA A 27 -19.71 13.61 20.08
C ALA A 27 -19.14 12.55 19.11
N VAL A 28 -19.59 11.31 19.27
CA VAL A 28 -19.30 10.23 18.32
C VAL A 28 -20.29 10.40 17.17
N PHE A 29 -19.93 11.20 16.18
CA PHE A 29 -20.70 11.30 14.95
C PHE A 29 -20.71 9.94 14.24
N PRO A 30 -21.86 9.50 13.70
CA PRO A 30 -21.90 8.27 12.93
C PRO A 30 -20.95 8.39 11.75
N LYS A 31 -20.28 7.29 11.40
CA LYS A 31 -19.40 7.27 10.23
C LYS A 31 -20.21 7.67 8.98
N PRO A 32 -19.73 8.63 8.17
CA PRO A 32 -20.50 9.09 7.01
C PRO A 32 -20.68 7.98 5.97
N SER A 33 -21.94 7.55 5.78
CA SER A 33 -22.30 6.59 4.74
C SER A 33 -22.29 7.28 3.37
N SER A 34 -22.11 6.50 2.31
CA SER A 34 -22.14 7.04 0.93
C SER A 34 -23.47 7.73 0.60
N ALA A 35 -24.59 7.24 1.12
CA ALA A 35 -25.91 7.87 0.94
C ALA A 35 -26.02 9.27 1.60
N ILE A 36 -25.40 9.45 2.77
CA ILE A 36 -25.38 10.75 3.45
C ILE A 36 -24.40 11.70 2.74
N LEU A 37 -23.25 11.19 2.30
CA LEU A 37 -22.26 11.99 1.61
C LEU A 37 -22.74 12.44 0.23
N SER A 38 -23.41 11.57 -0.54
CA SER A 38 -23.91 11.88 -1.88
C SER A 38 -25.07 12.87 -1.89
N SER A 39 -25.80 13.01 -0.78
CA SER A 39 -26.90 13.97 -0.62
C SER A 39 -26.48 15.29 0.03
N SER A 40 -25.25 15.39 0.54
CA SER A 40 -24.74 16.59 1.18
C SER A 40 -24.44 17.69 0.15
N PRO A 41 -25.06 18.88 0.24
CA PRO A 41 -24.79 19.99 -0.69
C PRO A 41 -23.32 20.43 -0.72
N ALA A 42 -22.65 20.37 0.44
CA ALA A 42 -21.24 20.73 0.55
C ALA A 42 -20.34 19.72 -0.20
N ILE A 43 -20.64 18.42 -0.09
CA ILE A 43 -19.90 17.38 -0.82
C ILE A 43 -20.17 17.49 -2.32
N ILE A 44 -21.43 17.64 -2.74
CA ILE A 44 -21.77 17.81 -4.16
C ILE A 44 -21.03 19.02 -4.75
N SER A 45 -21.03 20.15 -4.05
CA SER A 45 -20.30 21.35 -4.48
C SER A 45 -18.79 21.11 -4.56
N ALA A 46 -18.20 20.43 -3.58
CA ALA A 46 -16.78 20.09 -3.58
C ALA A 46 -16.41 19.16 -4.74
N LEU A 47 -17.21 18.13 -5.01
CA LEU A 47 -17.00 17.20 -6.12
C LEU A 47 -17.14 17.90 -7.47
N SER A 48 -18.09 18.83 -7.61
CA SER A 48 -18.20 19.67 -8.81
C SER A 48 -16.93 20.52 -9.00
N ASN A 49 -16.41 21.12 -7.92
CA ASN A 49 -15.17 21.88 -7.98
C ASN A 49 -13.98 20.99 -8.37
N LEU A 50 -13.87 19.77 -7.83
CA LEU A 50 -12.83 18.81 -8.24
C LEU A 50 -12.91 18.51 -9.74
N THR A 51 -14.11 18.24 -10.28
CA THR A 51 -14.31 18.04 -11.72
C THR A 51 -13.79 19.22 -12.53
N SER A 52 -14.15 20.46 -12.15
CA SER A 52 -13.68 21.67 -12.84
C SER A 52 -12.16 21.85 -12.73
N THR A 53 -11.58 21.61 -11.55
CA THR A 53 -10.13 21.71 -11.32
C THR A 53 -9.36 20.71 -12.18
N PHE A 54 -9.78 19.45 -12.21
CA PHE A 54 -9.08 18.42 -12.97
C PHE A 54 -9.32 18.54 -14.48
N THR A 55 -10.49 19.04 -14.91
CA THR A 55 -10.71 19.44 -16.31
C THR A 55 -9.71 20.51 -16.74
N ALA A 56 -9.53 21.57 -15.93
CA ALA A 56 -8.58 22.64 -16.24
C ALA A 56 -7.12 22.14 -16.23
N ARG A 57 -6.78 21.28 -15.24
CA ARG A 57 -5.47 20.64 -15.14
C ARG A 57 -5.12 19.84 -16.40
N ASP A 58 -6.05 19.02 -16.88
CA ASP A 58 -5.78 18.12 -18.01
C ASP A 58 -5.60 18.86 -19.34
N LEU A 59 -6.06 20.11 -19.42
CA LEU A 59 -5.83 21.00 -20.55
C LEU A 59 -4.52 21.81 -20.44
N ASP A 60 -3.90 21.86 -19.25
CA ASP A 60 -2.65 22.59 -19.02
C ASP A 60 -1.43 21.66 -19.06
N ASN A 61 -0.67 21.74 -20.14
CA ASN A 61 0.55 20.94 -20.32
C ASN A 61 1.62 21.22 -19.25
N ASN A 62 1.60 22.39 -18.60
CA ASN A 62 2.56 22.72 -17.53
C ASN A 62 2.37 21.86 -16.28
N THR A 63 1.22 21.20 -16.12
CA THR A 63 0.95 20.29 -14.99
C THR A 63 1.43 18.85 -15.26
N GLY A 64 2.10 18.62 -16.39
CA GLY A 64 2.50 17.29 -16.86
C GLY A 64 1.35 16.48 -17.45
N ALA A 65 0.21 17.09 -17.76
CA ALA A 65 -0.96 16.41 -18.33
C ALA A 65 -0.66 15.73 -19.67
N TYR A 66 0.27 16.27 -20.47
CA TYR A 66 0.69 15.67 -21.73
C TYR A 66 1.33 14.28 -21.55
N SER A 67 2.07 14.08 -20.46
CA SER A 67 2.97 12.93 -20.27
C SER A 67 2.54 11.96 -19.16
N THR A 68 1.66 12.39 -18.26
CA THR A 68 1.31 11.64 -17.05
C THR A 68 -0.16 11.24 -17.07
N SER A 69 -0.39 9.94 -17.13
CA SER A 69 -1.71 9.32 -16.98
C SER A 69 -1.99 9.05 -15.51
N TYR A 70 -3.20 9.32 -15.03
CA TYR A 70 -3.54 9.16 -13.61
C TYR A 70 -5.03 8.91 -13.39
N SER A 71 -5.36 8.37 -12.22
CA SER A 71 -6.73 8.17 -11.76
C SER A 71 -6.86 8.67 -10.33
N ILE A 72 -7.98 9.31 -10.01
CA ILE A 72 -8.31 9.78 -8.67
C ILE A 72 -9.74 9.38 -8.39
N GLU A 73 -9.96 8.79 -7.24
CA GLU A 73 -11.29 8.43 -6.78
C GLU A 73 -11.49 8.94 -5.36
N VAL A 74 -12.73 9.30 -5.06
CA VAL A 74 -13.18 9.65 -3.71
C VAL A 74 -14.27 8.67 -3.33
N TRP A 75 -14.08 7.92 -2.24
CA TRP A 75 -15.03 6.92 -1.77
C TRP A 75 -15.16 6.98 -0.24
N SER A 76 -16.25 6.41 0.29
CA SER A 76 -16.38 6.22 1.74
C SER A 76 -15.78 4.88 2.13
N ALA A 77 -14.91 4.87 3.15
CA ALA A 77 -14.39 3.64 3.75
C ALA A 77 -15.48 2.78 4.42
N THR A 78 -16.69 3.31 4.58
CA THR A 78 -17.84 2.59 5.13
C THR A 78 -18.87 2.16 4.10
N ASP A 79 -18.64 2.43 2.81
CA ASP A 79 -19.53 1.97 1.75
C ASP A 79 -19.28 0.48 1.45
N PRO A 80 -20.25 -0.42 1.72
CA PRO A 80 -20.10 -1.84 1.45
C PRO A 80 -20.10 -2.16 -0.06
N SER A 81 -20.60 -1.28 -0.91
CA SER A 81 -20.60 -1.47 -2.37
C SER A 81 -19.23 -1.21 -3.00
N GLY A 82 -18.34 -0.49 -2.31
CA GLY A 82 -17.06 -0.05 -2.85
C GLY A 82 -17.18 0.96 -4.00
N THR A 83 -18.37 1.52 -4.25
CA THR A 83 -18.59 2.47 -5.35
C THR A 83 -18.02 3.84 -4.99
N PRO A 84 -17.16 4.44 -5.82
CA PRO A 84 -16.70 5.81 -5.60
C PRO A 84 -17.85 6.82 -5.67
N LEU A 85 -17.80 7.84 -4.81
CA LEU A 85 -18.65 9.02 -4.89
C LEU A 85 -18.29 9.89 -6.10
N TRP A 86 -17.03 9.82 -6.52
CA TRP A 86 -16.47 10.56 -7.65
C TRP A 86 -15.22 9.84 -8.16
N SER A 87 -15.07 9.80 -9.48
CA SER A 87 -13.89 9.25 -10.15
C SER A 87 -13.47 10.17 -11.27
N TRP A 88 -12.15 10.31 -11.44
CA TRP A 88 -11.53 11.03 -12.54
C TRP A 88 -10.39 10.21 -13.10
N HIS A 89 -10.36 10.07 -14.42
CA HIS A 89 -9.37 9.26 -15.13
C HIS A 89 -8.83 10.09 -16.29
N HIS A 90 -7.55 10.46 -16.20
CA HIS A 90 -6.86 11.19 -17.25
C HIS A 90 -5.98 10.26 -18.06
N THR A 91 -6.20 10.26 -19.37
CA THR A 91 -5.34 9.58 -20.34
C THR A 91 -4.40 10.60 -20.95
N ALA A 92 -3.11 10.48 -20.66
CA ALA A 92 -2.10 11.39 -21.21
C ALA A 92 -2.09 11.32 -22.75
N PRO A 93 -2.09 12.46 -23.46
CA PRO A 93 -1.99 12.50 -24.91
C PRO A 93 -0.83 11.68 -25.46
N ASN A 94 0.36 11.72 -24.84
CA ASN A 94 1.52 10.94 -25.30
C ASN A 94 1.38 9.41 -25.13
N LEU A 95 0.39 8.92 -24.38
CA LEU A 95 0.05 7.51 -24.31
C LEU A 95 -0.64 7.05 -25.60
N THR A 96 -1.39 7.95 -26.23
CA THR A 96 -2.14 7.71 -27.47
C THR A 96 -1.41 8.20 -28.72
N HIS A 97 -0.53 9.19 -28.57
CA HIS A 97 0.31 9.71 -29.63
C HIS A 97 1.66 9.03 -29.63
N SER A 98 1.99 8.43 -30.75
CA SER A 98 3.36 8.10 -30.99
C SER A 98 3.73 8.20 -32.47
N GLY A 99 4.98 8.62 -32.68
CA GLY A 99 5.67 8.66 -33.96
C GLY A 99 5.28 9.86 -34.81
N ALA A 100 6.26 10.45 -35.50
CA ALA A 100 6.06 11.51 -36.50
C ALA A 100 5.09 11.12 -37.65
N ASN A 101 4.66 9.86 -37.72
CA ASN A 101 3.79 9.28 -38.75
C ASN A 101 2.52 8.60 -38.18
N GLY A 102 2.13 8.84 -36.93
CA GLY A 102 0.91 8.24 -36.35
C GLY A 102 1.03 6.77 -35.95
N THR A 103 2.25 6.26 -35.78
CA THR A 103 2.54 4.88 -35.38
C THR A 103 2.66 4.77 -33.87
N TYR A 104 1.75 4.09 -33.17
CA TYR A 104 1.86 3.79 -31.73
C TYR A 104 3.21 3.11 -31.38
N THR A 105 4.05 3.71 -30.52
CA THR A 105 5.38 3.21 -30.09
C THR A 105 5.21 2.23 -28.97
N ASN A 106 4.10 2.32 -28.22
CA ASN A 106 3.75 1.39 -27.17
C ASN A 106 2.53 0.58 -27.61
N THR A 107 2.78 -0.52 -28.32
CA THR A 107 1.72 -1.43 -28.80
C THR A 107 1.19 -2.35 -27.70
N THR A 108 1.82 -2.37 -26.53
CA THR A 108 1.54 -3.30 -25.43
C THR A 108 1.00 -2.56 -24.20
N GLY A 109 -0.21 -2.89 -23.75
CA GLY A 109 -0.80 -2.34 -22.52
C GLY A 109 -2.00 -1.42 -22.72
N VAL A 110 -2.26 -0.56 -21.73
CA VAL A 110 -3.46 0.29 -21.64
C VAL A 110 -3.37 1.47 -22.61
N ARG A 111 -4.41 1.65 -23.43
CA ARG A 111 -4.51 2.76 -24.40
C ARG A 111 -5.39 3.92 -23.93
N LYS A 112 -6.28 3.63 -22.98
CA LYS A 112 -7.16 4.59 -22.35
C LYS A 112 -7.24 4.25 -20.88
N VAL A 113 -6.97 5.23 -20.05
CA VAL A 113 -7.09 5.11 -18.61
C VAL A 113 -8.56 5.11 -18.23
N ASP A 114 -8.93 4.15 -17.40
CA ASP A 114 -10.25 4.01 -16.79
C ASP A 114 -10.13 3.29 -15.44
N LYS A 115 -11.27 3.04 -14.81
CA LYS A 115 -11.36 2.33 -13.52
C LYS A 115 -10.74 0.92 -13.49
N ASN A 116 -10.52 0.30 -14.64
CA ASN A 116 -9.95 -1.05 -14.73
C ASN A 116 -8.45 -1.02 -15.07
N THR A 117 -7.86 0.17 -15.19
CA THR A 117 -6.46 0.34 -15.54
C THR A 117 -5.55 -0.19 -14.44
N VAL A 118 -4.66 -1.12 -14.80
CA VAL A 118 -3.65 -1.66 -13.90
C VAL A 118 -2.39 -0.81 -13.98
N TYR A 119 -2.00 -0.23 -12.83
CA TYR A 119 -0.82 0.62 -12.72
C TYR A 119 0.40 -0.16 -12.19
N ARG A 120 1.58 0.15 -12.71
CA ARG A 120 2.84 -0.31 -12.13
C ARG A 120 3.12 0.45 -10.83
N LEU A 121 3.14 -0.28 -9.70
CA LEU A 121 3.36 0.32 -8.37
C LEU A 121 4.81 0.75 -8.11
N GLY A 122 5.79 0.10 -8.76
CA GLY A 122 7.20 0.42 -8.59
C GLY A 122 7.65 0.30 -7.14
N SER A 123 8.33 1.34 -6.61
CA SER A 123 8.83 1.31 -5.23
C SER A 123 7.74 1.27 -4.15
N LEU A 124 6.47 1.59 -4.48
CA LEU A 124 5.36 1.45 -3.53
C LEU A 124 5.14 -0.01 -3.11
N THR A 125 5.58 -0.98 -3.93
CA THR A 125 5.55 -2.41 -3.59
C THR A 125 6.22 -2.73 -2.24
N LYS A 126 7.21 -1.92 -1.82
CA LYS A 126 7.91 -2.11 -0.54
C LYS A 126 6.96 -2.11 0.67
N ILE A 127 5.91 -1.28 0.65
CA ILE A 127 4.94 -1.22 1.75
C ILE A 127 4.24 -2.58 1.90
N PHE A 128 3.84 -3.20 0.79
CA PHE A 128 3.21 -4.52 0.81
C PHE A 128 4.17 -5.60 1.27
N THR A 129 5.44 -5.54 0.86
CA THR A 129 6.48 -6.46 1.34
C THR A 129 6.60 -6.41 2.86
N ILE A 130 6.74 -5.22 3.43
CA ILE A 130 6.88 -5.05 4.88
C ILE A 130 5.59 -5.37 5.63
N TYR A 131 4.43 -4.96 5.13
CA TYR A 131 3.16 -5.29 5.75
C TYR A 131 2.93 -6.80 5.80
N THR A 132 3.22 -7.51 4.71
CA THR A 132 3.10 -8.98 4.67
C THR A 132 4.00 -9.65 5.71
N TRP A 133 5.23 -9.15 5.87
CA TRP A 133 6.14 -9.62 6.91
C TRP A 133 5.55 -9.40 8.32
N LEU A 134 5.11 -8.18 8.63
CA LEU A 134 4.57 -7.85 9.95
C LEU A 134 3.30 -8.64 10.29
N VAL A 135 2.46 -8.95 9.30
CA VAL A 135 1.27 -9.79 9.49
C VAL A 135 1.66 -11.23 9.83
N GLN A 136 2.70 -11.76 9.18
CA GLN A 136 3.12 -13.16 9.34
C GLN A 136 3.94 -13.38 10.61
N ASP A 137 4.91 -12.51 10.87
CA ASP A 137 5.95 -12.72 11.87
C ASP A 137 6.01 -11.61 12.93
N GLY A 138 5.28 -10.50 12.75
CA GLY A 138 5.41 -9.32 13.60
C GLY A 138 6.80 -8.68 13.47
N ASP A 139 7.26 -8.04 14.55
CA ASP A 139 8.53 -7.33 14.65
C ASP A 139 9.59 -8.10 15.47
N VAL A 140 9.29 -9.32 15.92
CA VAL A 140 10.18 -10.07 16.83
C VAL A 140 11.53 -10.42 16.21
N LYS A 141 11.58 -10.58 14.88
CA LYS A 141 12.77 -10.93 14.08
C LYS A 141 13.51 -9.72 13.49
N TRP A 142 13.08 -8.50 13.79
CA TRP A 142 13.58 -7.30 13.11
C TRP A 142 15.09 -7.08 13.23
N ASN A 143 15.66 -7.50 14.36
CA ASN A 143 17.09 -7.36 14.66
C ASN A 143 17.92 -8.59 14.30
N GLU A 144 17.31 -9.61 13.68
CA GLU A 144 18.05 -10.78 13.25
C GLU A 144 18.79 -10.48 11.93
N PRO A 145 20.02 -11.00 11.77
CA PRO A 145 20.75 -10.96 10.51
C PRO A 145 19.98 -11.55 9.34
N ILE A 146 20.05 -10.91 8.17
CA ILE A 146 19.40 -11.38 6.94
C ILE A 146 19.98 -12.72 6.46
N THR A 147 21.22 -13.03 6.79
CA THR A 147 21.88 -14.30 6.44
C THR A 147 21.18 -15.53 7.03
N GLN A 148 20.40 -15.38 8.10
CA GLN A 148 19.57 -16.48 8.63
C GLN A 148 18.41 -16.86 7.69
N TYR A 149 17.99 -15.93 6.83
CA TYR A 149 16.84 -16.06 5.93
C TYR A 149 17.25 -16.25 4.48
N VAL A 150 18.39 -15.68 4.10
CA VAL A 150 19.01 -15.79 2.77
C VAL A 150 20.45 -16.27 2.95
N PRO A 151 20.65 -17.59 3.18
CA PRO A 151 21.96 -18.15 3.52
C PRO A 151 23.01 -17.94 2.42
N GLU A 152 22.60 -17.71 1.18
CA GLU A 152 23.49 -17.38 0.07
C GLU A 152 24.28 -16.08 0.30
N LEU A 153 23.74 -15.16 1.11
CA LEU A 153 24.44 -13.91 1.47
C LEU A 153 25.62 -14.16 2.42
N GLN A 154 25.68 -15.29 3.11
CA GLN A 154 26.80 -15.62 4.01
C GLN A 154 28.13 -15.74 3.23
N ALA A 155 28.09 -16.35 2.05
CA ALA A 155 29.27 -16.47 1.19
C ALA A 155 29.78 -15.11 0.69
N VAL A 156 28.91 -14.09 0.65
CA VAL A 156 29.29 -12.70 0.32
C VAL A 156 29.80 -11.99 1.57
N ALA A 157 29.21 -12.24 2.75
CA ALA A 157 29.68 -11.71 4.03
C ALA A 157 31.15 -12.08 4.27
N ASP A 158 31.57 -13.29 3.95
CA ASP A 158 32.96 -13.72 4.16
C ASP A 158 34.00 -12.88 3.40
N LYS A 159 33.58 -12.11 2.38
CA LYS A 159 34.45 -11.17 1.66
C LYS A 159 34.69 -9.87 2.44
N SER A 160 33.77 -9.44 3.30
CA SER A 160 33.98 -8.25 4.16
C SER A 160 35.14 -8.46 5.12
N ASN A 161 35.38 -9.70 5.57
CA ASN A 161 36.54 -10.06 6.39
C ASN A 161 37.88 -9.77 5.71
N GLN A 162 37.91 -9.70 4.37
CA GLN A 162 39.11 -9.40 3.59
C GLN A 162 39.20 -7.91 3.25
N ASP A 163 38.08 -7.30 2.88
CA ASP A 163 37.98 -5.87 2.58
C ASP A 163 36.56 -5.36 2.90
N ALA A 164 36.41 -4.79 4.10
CA ALA A 164 35.15 -4.22 4.58
C ALA A 164 34.79 -2.87 3.94
N VAL A 165 35.72 -2.24 3.20
CA VAL A 165 35.43 -0.99 2.46
C VAL A 165 34.77 -1.32 1.14
N ALA A 166 35.23 -2.37 0.46
CA ALA A 166 34.70 -2.77 -0.84
C ALA A 166 33.51 -3.74 -0.74
N ASN A 167 33.34 -4.46 0.38
CA ASN A 167 32.33 -5.51 0.52
C ASN A 167 31.42 -5.24 1.71
N VAL A 168 30.12 -5.44 1.48
CA VAL A 168 29.09 -5.36 2.51
C VAL A 168 29.22 -6.54 3.48
N ASP A 169 29.25 -6.24 4.78
CA ASP A 169 29.13 -7.26 5.83
C ASP A 169 27.67 -7.69 6.00
N TRP A 170 27.24 -8.68 5.23
CA TRP A 170 25.88 -9.19 5.29
C TRP A 170 25.54 -9.87 6.61
N GLY A 171 26.54 -10.29 7.40
CA GLY A 171 26.33 -10.90 8.72
C GLY A 171 25.76 -9.93 9.75
N ASP A 172 26.05 -8.63 9.60
CA ASP A 172 25.56 -7.57 10.49
C ASP A 172 24.29 -6.88 9.97
N ILE A 173 23.88 -7.14 8.73
CA ILE A 173 22.67 -6.52 8.16
C ILE A 173 21.43 -7.21 8.69
N THR A 174 20.60 -6.45 9.42
CA THR A 174 19.33 -6.95 9.96
C THR A 174 18.17 -6.77 8.99
N ILE A 175 17.11 -7.56 9.18
CA ILE A 175 15.82 -7.37 8.47
C ILE A 175 15.33 -5.93 8.61
N GLY A 176 15.42 -5.37 9.81
CA GLY A 176 15.00 -4.03 10.11
C GLY A 176 15.79 -2.96 9.38
N ALA A 177 17.10 -3.15 9.25
CA ALA A 177 17.96 -2.26 8.47
C ALA A 177 17.58 -2.27 6.98
N LEU A 178 17.20 -3.42 6.42
CA LEU A 178 16.69 -3.52 5.05
C LEU A 178 15.33 -2.83 4.90
N ALA A 179 14.42 -3.08 5.84
CA ALA A 179 13.07 -2.52 5.82
C ALA A 179 13.08 -0.98 5.92
N SER A 180 13.98 -0.42 6.73
CA SER A 180 14.14 1.03 6.93
C SER A 180 15.02 1.71 5.89
N GLN A 181 15.63 0.95 4.97
CA GLN A 181 16.65 1.45 4.03
C GLN A 181 17.90 2.01 4.74
N MET A 182 18.20 1.54 5.95
CA MET A 182 19.38 1.96 6.75
C MET A 182 20.52 0.93 6.74
N ALA A 183 20.40 -0.12 5.94
CA ALA A 183 21.44 -1.16 5.81
C ALA A 183 22.72 -0.70 5.09
N GLY A 184 22.75 0.52 4.54
CA GLY A 184 23.91 1.03 3.78
C GLY A 184 24.10 0.36 2.41
N ILE A 185 23.15 -0.46 1.96
CA ILE A 185 23.21 -1.14 0.66
C ILE A 185 22.87 -0.15 -0.44
N VAL A 186 23.82 0.06 -1.35
CA VAL A 186 23.61 0.87 -2.54
C VAL A 186 22.77 0.12 -3.57
N ARG A 187 22.09 0.88 -4.43
CA ARG A 187 21.50 0.27 -5.63
C ARG A 187 22.60 0.07 -6.65
N ASP A 188 22.66 -1.11 -7.26
CA ASP A 188 23.38 -1.28 -8.51
C ASP A 188 22.70 -0.44 -9.58
N CYS A 189 23.23 0.76 -9.78
CA CYS A 189 23.00 1.51 -10.99
C CYS A 189 24.06 1.01 -11.96
N GLU A 190 23.69 0.18 -12.94
CA GLU A 190 24.59 -0.07 -14.07
C GLU A 190 24.98 1.29 -14.66
N SER A 191 26.26 1.65 -14.57
CA SER A 191 26.84 2.55 -15.55
C SER A 191 26.91 1.76 -16.84
N SER A 192 25.92 1.94 -17.72
CA SER A 192 26.02 1.44 -19.09
C SER A 192 27.31 2.01 -19.68
N VAL A 193 28.29 1.12 -19.91
CA VAL A 193 29.53 1.41 -20.63
C VAL A 193 29.25 1.29 -22.13
#